data_AF-A0A453HPX1-F1
#
_entry.id   AF-A0A453HPX1-F1
#
_cell.length_a   1.000
_cell.length_b   1.000
_cell.length_c   1.000
_cell.angle_alpha   90.00
_cell.angle_beta   90.00
_cell.angle_gamma   90.00
#
_symmetry.space_group_name_H-M   'P 1'
#
loop_
_entity.id
_entity.type
_entity.pdbx_description
1 polymer ?
#
loop_
_entity_poly.entity_id
_entity_poly.type
_entity_poly.pdbx_seq_one_letter_code
_entity_poly.pdbx_strand_id
1 'polypeptide(L)'
;MTQRMILSKEEMEEVVMKRCWLARYWGLAVQYGIYPDISMSKYEYWSSFAPLPLEYVTSAGLRAKDGGSNELEETDMLVHDLTVTAGEGNIETMLAVDKGLKELAFLKVEDAVLIALAQHHRPNVAELSDPDIKSSGDEKFTEAFDLSKEEEEDVLFKQAWLMYFWRRAKIHNVEEDIAEERLQMWVDRHGQQPTSHDAVDVEQGIHELRKLGIEQLLWEFSRQEVNVAEGELSDAEDDLT
;
A
#
# COMPACT_ATOMS: atom_id res chain seq x y z
N MET A 1 9.43 29.02 10.62
CA MET A 1 9.27 27.98 9.59
C MET A 1 7.84 28.05 9.09
N THR A 2 7.63 28.43 7.84
CA THR A 2 6.34 28.47 7.16
C THR A 2 6.19 27.17 6.39
N GLN A 3 5.27 26.31 6.79
CA GLN A 3 5.08 25.02 6.13
C GLN A 3 4.31 25.23 4.82
N ARG A 4 4.95 24.95 3.66
CA ARG A 4 4.30 24.93 2.32
C ARG A 4 2.90 24.28 2.36
N MET A 5 1.89 25.00 1.91
CA MET A 5 0.50 24.51 1.93
C MET A 5 0.15 23.63 0.72
N ILE A 6 0.97 23.69 -0.35
CA ILE A 6 0.79 22.93 -1.58
C ILE A 6 1.60 21.64 -1.52
N LEU A 7 1.08 20.55 -2.07
CA LEU A 7 1.78 19.27 -2.16
C LEU A 7 2.65 19.19 -3.43
N SER A 8 3.82 18.54 -3.33
CA SER A 8 4.60 18.14 -4.51
C SER A 8 3.88 17.03 -5.28
N LYS A 9 4.31 16.76 -6.51
CA LYS A 9 3.79 15.61 -7.28
C LYS A 9 3.94 14.30 -6.50
N GLU A 10 5.08 14.10 -5.85
CA GLU A 10 5.35 12.90 -5.07
C GLU A 10 4.47 12.81 -3.81
N GLU A 11 4.25 13.92 -3.10
CA GLU A 11 3.32 13.98 -1.96
C GLU A 11 1.87 13.72 -2.41
N MET A 12 1.46 14.21 -3.59
CA MET A 12 0.15 13.90 -4.17
C MET A 12 -0.01 12.41 -4.51
N GLU A 13 1.03 11.79 -5.07
CA GLU A 13 1.02 10.34 -5.32
C GLU A 13 0.84 9.55 -4.03
N GLU A 14 1.53 9.96 -2.95
CA GLU A 14 1.39 9.35 -1.63
C GLU A 14 -0.03 9.53 -1.06
N VAL A 15 -0.64 10.71 -1.22
CA VAL A 15 -2.05 10.93 -0.84
C VAL A 15 -2.97 9.92 -1.54
N VAL A 16 -2.79 9.70 -2.85
CA VAL A 16 -3.61 8.73 -3.58
C VAL A 16 -3.31 7.30 -3.14
N MET A 17 -2.04 6.92 -2.91
CA MET A 17 -1.69 5.61 -2.33
C MET A 17 -2.47 5.37 -1.03
N LYS A 18 -2.42 6.31 -0.08
CA LYS A 18 -3.11 6.24 1.22
C LYS A 18 -4.64 6.18 1.06
N ARG A 19 -5.21 6.94 0.13
CA ARG A 19 -6.65 6.86 -0.21
C ARG A 19 -7.04 5.47 -0.74
N CYS A 20 -6.20 4.88 -1.59
CA CYS A 20 -6.41 3.53 -2.12
C CYS A 20 -6.40 2.48 -1.01
N TRP A 21 -5.47 2.57 -0.05
CA TRP A 21 -5.43 1.70 1.13
C TRP A 21 -6.72 1.80 1.94
N LEU A 22 -7.16 3.03 2.23
CA LEU A 22 -8.41 3.27 2.96
C LEU A 22 -9.63 2.73 2.21
N ALA A 23 -9.76 3.02 0.91
CA ALA A 23 -10.86 2.55 0.09
C ALA A 23 -10.90 1.02 0.03
N ARG A 24 -9.76 0.35 -0.16
CA ARG A 24 -9.67 -1.12 -0.21
C ARG A 24 -10.12 -1.75 1.11
N TYR A 25 -9.51 -1.36 2.25
CA TYR A 25 -9.80 -2.02 3.52
C TYR A 25 -11.21 -1.70 4.05
N TRP A 26 -11.73 -0.50 3.81
CA TRP A 26 -13.14 -0.23 4.12
C TRP A 26 -14.09 -0.99 3.19
N GLY A 27 -13.75 -1.18 1.91
CA GLY A 27 -14.52 -2.01 0.98
C GLY A 27 -14.57 -3.48 1.40
N LEU A 28 -13.42 -4.06 1.76
CA LEU A 28 -13.34 -5.42 2.32
C LEU A 28 -14.12 -5.52 3.65
N ALA A 29 -14.05 -4.47 4.49
CA ALA A 29 -14.85 -4.43 5.71
C ALA A 29 -16.36 -4.47 5.44
N VAL A 30 -16.84 -3.76 4.41
CA VAL A 30 -18.25 -3.88 3.97
C VAL A 30 -18.56 -5.31 3.53
N GLN A 31 -17.71 -5.90 2.69
CA GLN A 31 -17.92 -7.23 2.12
C GLN A 31 -18.04 -8.32 3.20
N TYR A 32 -17.21 -8.27 4.24
CA TYR A 32 -17.21 -9.26 5.32
C TYR A 32 -18.04 -8.85 6.56
N GLY A 33 -18.80 -7.75 6.48
CA GLY A 33 -19.64 -7.30 7.59
C GLY A 33 -18.85 -6.83 8.83
N ILE A 34 -17.63 -6.35 8.63
CA ILE A 34 -16.78 -5.77 9.67
C ILE A 34 -17.22 -4.32 9.91
N TYR A 35 -17.53 -3.98 11.17
CA TYR A 35 -18.06 -2.68 11.57
C TYR A 35 -19.23 -2.18 10.69
N PRO A 36 -20.34 -2.92 10.59
CA PRO A 36 -21.41 -2.67 9.61
C PRO A 36 -22.09 -1.30 9.78
N ASP A 37 -22.03 -0.72 10.98
CA ASP A 37 -22.61 0.60 11.26
C ASP A 37 -21.83 1.77 10.61
N ILE A 38 -20.55 1.56 10.25
CA ILE A 38 -19.69 2.64 9.73
C ILE A 38 -19.00 2.28 8.40
N SER A 39 -18.75 0.99 8.12
CA SER A 39 -17.89 0.58 7.00
C SER A 39 -18.41 1.06 5.65
N MET A 40 -19.73 1.03 5.43
CA MET A 40 -20.33 1.55 4.18
C MET A 40 -20.03 3.03 3.99
N SER A 41 -20.30 3.86 5.00
CA SER A 41 -20.07 5.32 4.90
C SER A 41 -18.60 5.68 4.71
N LYS A 42 -17.69 4.91 5.32
CA LYS A 42 -16.24 5.08 5.17
C LYS A 42 -15.78 4.66 3.78
N TYR A 43 -16.27 3.52 3.29
CA TYR A 43 -15.97 3.03 1.95
C TYR A 43 -16.44 4.03 0.89
N GLU A 44 -17.69 4.50 0.96
CA GLU A 44 -18.22 5.51 0.03
C GLU A 44 -17.37 6.79 0.02
N TYR A 45 -16.98 7.28 1.19
CA TYR A 45 -16.13 8.45 1.30
C TYR A 45 -14.76 8.23 0.63
N TRP A 46 -14.02 7.18 0.99
CA TRP A 46 -12.66 6.99 0.48
C TRP A 46 -12.63 6.53 -0.98
N SER A 47 -13.57 5.69 -1.42
CA SER A 47 -13.67 5.26 -2.81
C SER A 47 -14.03 6.40 -3.77
N SER A 48 -14.71 7.46 -3.29
CA SER A 48 -14.95 8.67 -4.10
C SER A 48 -13.65 9.37 -4.53
N PHE A 49 -12.56 9.17 -3.78
CA PHE A 49 -11.23 9.69 -4.11
C PHE A 49 -10.26 8.61 -4.62
N ALA A 50 -10.65 7.35 -4.63
CA ALA A 50 -9.80 6.24 -5.07
C ALA A 50 -10.67 5.15 -5.71
N PRO A 51 -11.17 5.39 -6.94
CA PRO A 51 -12.12 4.49 -7.59
C PRO A 51 -11.48 3.19 -8.09
N LEU A 52 -10.15 3.15 -8.26
CA LEU A 52 -9.38 2.00 -8.76
C LEU A 52 -8.19 1.70 -7.83
N PRO A 53 -8.46 1.30 -6.58
CA PRO A 53 -7.41 1.23 -5.55
C PRO A 53 -6.35 0.17 -5.87
N LEU A 54 -6.77 -1.00 -6.37
CA LEU A 54 -5.87 -2.10 -6.68
C LEU A 54 -4.97 -1.75 -7.87
N GLU A 55 -5.56 -1.25 -8.95
CA GLU A 55 -4.87 -0.89 -10.19
C GLU A 55 -3.86 0.24 -9.96
N TYR A 56 -4.24 1.26 -9.19
CA TYR A 56 -3.34 2.38 -8.88
C TYR A 56 -2.12 1.90 -8.08
N VAL A 57 -2.34 1.20 -6.97
CA VAL A 57 -1.25 0.77 -6.07
C VAL A 57 -0.33 -0.23 -6.76
N THR A 58 -0.89 -1.21 -7.49
CA THR A 58 -0.07 -2.17 -8.25
C THR A 58 0.73 -1.50 -9.37
N SER A 59 0.15 -0.53 -10.08
CA SER A 59 0.87 0.24 -11.10
C SER A 59 1.99 1.10 -10.50
N ALA A 60 1.74 1.74 -9.35
CA ALA A 60 2.75 2.50 -8.62
C ALA A 60 3.89 1.59 -8.13
N GLY A 61 3.57 0.39 -7.63
CA GLY A 61 4.56 -0.63 -7.24
C GLY A 61 5.38 -1.14 -8.42
N LEU A 62 4.74 -1.41 -9.57
CA LEU A 62 5.42 -1.83 -10.79
C LEU A 62 6.39 -0.76 -11.30
N ARG A 63 5.97 0.50 -11.31
CA ARG A 63 6.85 1.62 -11.64
C ARG A 63 8.03 1.73 -10.66
N ALA A 64 7.77 1.49 -9.38
CA ALA A 64 8.81 1.43 -8.37
C ALA A 64 9.74 0.21 -8.53
N LYS A 65 9.33 -0.86 -9.19
CA LYS A 65 10.23 -1.98 -9.51
C LYS A 65 11.23 -1.63 -10.61
N ASP A 66 10.78 -1.02 -11.71
CA ASP A 66 11.60 -0.89 -12.93
C ASP A 66 12.50 0.35 -12.94
N GLY A 67 12.34 1.27 -11.98
CA GLY A 67 13.16 2.47 -11.87
C GLY A 67 12.97 3.45 -13.04
N GLY A 68 11.89 3.33 -13.81
CA GLY A 68 11.52 4.25 -14.90
C GLY A 68 11.95 3.85 -16.33
N SER A 69 11.78 2.58 -16.74
CA SER A 69 12.04 2.10 -18.11
C SER A 69 10.84 2.23 -19.07
N ASN A 70 11.06 2.34 -20.38
CA ASN A 70 10.08 2.68 -21.44
C ASN A 70 8.89 1.71 -21.67
N GLU A 71 8.80 0.53 -21.06
CA GLU A 71 7.56 -0.30 -21.10
C GLU A 71 6.45 0.30 -20.22
N LEU A 72 6.77 1.34 -19.45
CA LEU A 72 5.93 1.96 -18.42
C LEU A 72 5.05 3.12 -18.92
N GLU A 73 4.98 3.46 -20.21
CA GLU A 73 4.18 4.63 -20.64
C GLU A 73 2.72 4.51 -20.21
N GLU A 74 2.09 3.34 -20.35
CA GLU A 74 0.69 3.15 -19.96
C GLU A 74 0.49 3.15 -18.43
N THR A 75 1.39 2.53 -17.67
CA THR A 75 1.32 2.51 -16.19
C THR A 75 1.65 3.88 -15.58
N ASP A 76 2.62 4.58 -16.17
CA ASP A 76 3.00 5.93 -15.76
C ASP A 76 1.90 6.91 -16.06
N MET A 77 1.26 6.80 -17.24
CA MET A 77 0.07 7.59 -17.58
C MET A 77 -1.08 7.30 -16.61
N LEU A 78 -1.38 6.03 -16.30
CA LEU A 78 -2.46 5.68 -15.37
C LEU A 78 -2.24 6.31 -13.99
N VAL A 79 -1.05 6.12 -13.42
CA VAL A 79 -0.74 6.67 -12.09
C VAL A 79 -0.72 8.20 -12.15
N HIS A 80 -0.18 8.80 -13.21
CA HIS A 80 -0.20 10.25 -13.40
C HIS A 80 -1.62 10.80 -13.46
N ASP A 81 -2.48 10.25 -14.32
CA ASP A 81 -3.84 10.74 -14.56
C ASP A 81 -4.71 10.59 -13.31
N LEU A 82 -4.58 9.46 -12.60
CA LEU A 82 -5.25 9.26 -11.32
C LEU A 82 -4.68 10.19 -10.25
N THR A 83 -3.38 10.48 -10.22
CA THR A 83 -2.80 11.46 -9.27
C THR A 83 -3.31 12.87 -9.54
N VAL A 84 -3.40 13.29 -10.79
CA VAL A 84 -3.90 14.63 -11.15
C VAL A 84 -5.35 14.80 -10.75
N THR A 85 -6.17 13.76 -10.93
CA THR A 85 -7.61 13.80 -10.62
C THR A 85 -7.92 13.60 -9.13
N ALA A 86 -7.19 12.70 -8.46
CA ALA A 86 -7.47 12.26 -7.11
C ALA A 86 -6.47 12.74 -6.04
N GLY A 87 -5.38 13.39 -6.42
CA GLY A 87 -4.30 13.75 -5.49
C GLY A 87 -4.49 15.07 -4.74
N GLU A 88 -5.47 15.91 -5.14
CA GLU A 88 -5.82 17.21 -4.54
C GLU A 88 -4.68 17.87 -3.74
N GLY A 89 -3.88 18.72 -4.38
CA GLY A 89 -2.56 19.16 -3.89
C GLY A 89 -2.52 20.13 -2.69
N ASN A 90 -3.37 19.98 -1.68
CA ASN A 90 -3.39 20.79 -0.45
C ASN A 90 -2.99 19.94 0.77
N ILE A 91 -2.18 20.48 1.68
CA ILE A 91 -1.77 19.80 2.93
C ILE A 91 -2.93 19.26 3.77
N GLU A 92 -4.11 19.89 3.71
CA GLU A 92 -5.32 19.40 4.39
C GLU A 92 -5.72 17.99 3.92
N THR A 93 -5.45 17.64 2.65
CA THR A 93 -5.75 16.31 2.12
C THR A 93 -4.82 15.25 2.69
N MET A 94 -3.54 15.56 2.84
CA MET A 94 -2.57 14.71 3.54
C MET A 94 -2.99 14.48 5.00
N LEU A 95 -3.36 15.54 5.72
CA LEU A 95 -3.82 15.42 7.11
C LEU A 95 -5.11 14.59 7.23
N ALA A 96 -6.01 14.72 6.25
CA ALA A 96 -7.24 13.92 6.21
C ALA A 96 -6.95 12.42 6.01
N VAL A 97 -6.06 12.06 5.08
CA VAL A 97 -5.69 10.65 4.86
C VAL A 97 -4.95 10.06 6.05
N ASP A 98 -4.05 10.82 6.69
CA ASP A 98 -3.34 10.37 7.89
C ASP A 98 -4.31 10.12 9.05
N LYS A 99 -5.33 10.98 9.21
CA LYS A 99 -6.40 10.77 10.19
C LYS A 99 -7.21 9.53 9.86
N GLY A 100 -7.52 9.30 8.59
CA GLY A 100 -8.21 8.11 8.11
C GLY A 100 -7.44 6.82 8.42
N LEU A 101 -6.14 6.79 8.13
CA LEU A 101 -5.27 5.64 8.40
C LEU A 101 -5.15 5.37 9.90
N LYS A 102 -5.01 6.43 10.73
CA LYS A 102 -5.01 6.30 12.19
C LYS A 102 -6.32 5.71 12.71
N GLU A 103 -7.45 6.11 12.15
CA GLU A 103 -8.76 5.53 12.50
C GLU A 103 -8.86 4.06 12.10
N LEU A 104 -8.46 3.72 10.86
CA LEU A 104 -8.43 2.35 10.35
C LEU A 104 -7.59 1.43 11.26
N ALA A 105 -6.39 1.90 11.64
CA ALA A 105 -5.48 1.18 12.53
C ALA A 105 -6.02 1.09 13.97
N PHE A 106 -6.60 2.17 14.51
CA PHE A 106 -7.19 2.18 15.85
C PHE A 106 -8.33 1.16 15.97
N LEU A 107 -9.15 1.04 14.93
CA LEU A 107 -10.24 0.08 14.84
C LEU A 107 -9.76 -1.33 14.44
N LYS A 108 -8.48 -1.52 14.10
CA LYS A 108 -7.90 -2.79 13.65
C LYS A 108 -8.68 -3.41 12.49
N VAL A 109 -9.10 -2.58 11.54
CA VAL A 109 -9.89 -3.04 10.38
C VAL A 109 -9.07 -4.02 9.54
N GLU A 110 -7.78 -3.74 9.35
CA GLU A 110 -6.85 -4.58 8.59
C GLU A 110 -6.71 -5.98 9.23
N ASP A 111 -6.50 -6.06 10.55
CA ASP A 111 -6.42 -7.33 11.29
C ASP A 111 -7.73 -8.13 11.15
N ALA A 112 -8.88 -7.46 11.25
CA ALA A 112 -10.18 -8.10 11.12
C ALA A 112 -10.42 -8.62 9.69
N VAL A 113 -10.01 -7.85 8.67
CA VAL A 113 -10.06 -8.25 7.25
C VAL A 113 -9.15 -9.44 7.00
N LEU A 114 -7.92 -9.43 7.52
CA LEU A 114 -6.97 -10.55 7.40
C LEU A 114 -7.55 -11.85 7.97
N ILE A 115 -8.20 -11.78 9.14
CA ILE A 115 -8.87 -12.93 9.75
C ILE A 115 -10.06 -13.38 8.88
N ALA A 116 -10.86 -12.46 8.36
CA ALA A 116 -12.01 -12.77 7.52
C ALA A 116 -11.61 -13.46 6.21
N LEU A 117 -10.56 -12.97 5.54
CA LEU A 117 -9.98 -13.58 4.34
C LEU A 117 -9.59 -15.05 4.60
N ALA A 118 -8.83 -15.30 5.66
CA ALA A 118 -8.40 -16.64 6.04
C ALA A 118 -9.56 -17.58 6.45
N GLN A 119 -10.65 -17.03 7.00
CA GLN A 119 -11.84 -17.80 7.37
C GLN A 119 -12.71 -18.15 6.16
N HIS A 120 -12.86 -17.25 5.20
CA HIS A 120 -13.61 -17.47 3.96
C HIS A 120 -12.92 -18.45 3.00
N HIS A 121 -11.62 -18.71 3.16
CA HIS A 121 -10.93 -19.82 2.51
C HIS A 121 -11.32 -21.20 3.05
N ARG A 122 -11.70 -21.31 4.34
CA ARG A 122 -11.96 -22.59 5.03
C ARG A 122 -13.36 -23.24 4.95
N PRO A 123 -14.45 -22.68 4.39
CA PRO A 123 -15.76 -23.33 4.42
C PRO A 123 -15.83 -24.62 3.56
N ASN A 124 -14.97 -24.77 2.55
CA ASN A 124 -15.04 -25.91 1.61
C ASN A 124 -14.54 -27.26 2.17
N VAL A 125 -13.89 -27.28 3.33
CA VAL A 125 -13.38 -28.55 3.92
C VAL A 125 -14.45 -29.27 4.76
N ALA A 126 -15.49 -28.56 5.20
CA ALA A 126 -16.50 -29.14 6.10
C ALA A 126 -17.64 -29.91 5.40
N GLU A 127 -17.86 -29.71 4.09
CA GLU A 127 -18.99 -30.34 3.37
C GLU A 127 -18.69 -31.74 2.78
N LEU A 128 -17.46 -32.25 2.88
CA LEU A 128 -17.08 -33.57 2.33
C LEU A 128 -16.88 -34.67 3.39
N SER A 129 -17.35 -34.47 4.62
CA SER A 129 -17.32 -35.51 5.66
C SER A 129 -18.51 -36.48 5.52
N ASP A 130 -18.55 -37.25 4.44
CA ASP A 130 -19.44 -38.41 4.33
C ASP A 130 -18.80 -39.58 5.11
N PRO A 131 -19.43 -40.14 6.17
CA PRO A 131 -18.75 -41.00 7.13
C PRO A 131 -18.72 -42.47 6.70
N ASP A 132 -18.47 -42.79 5.42
CA ASP A 132 -18.55 -44.17 4.95
C ASP A 132 -17.66 -44.51 3.73
N ILE A 133 -16.36 -44.16 3.76
CA ILE A 133 -15.39 -44.77 2.85
C ILE A 133 -14.14 -45.24 3.61
N LYS A 134 -14.10 -46.54 3.89
CA LYS A 134 -12.86 -47.27 4.19
C LYS A 134 -12.06 -47.43 2.89
N SER A 135 -10.73 -47.29 3.02
CA SER A 135 -9.69 -47.68 2.04
C SER A 135 -9.43 -46.72 0.87
N SER A 136 -8.37 -45.93 0.98
CA SER A 136 -7.08 -46.25 0.33
C SER A 136 -6.03 -45.27 0.85
N GLY A 137 -4.93 -45.79 1.40
CA GLY A 137 -3.74 -44.96 1.62
C GLY A 137 -3.14 -44.52 0.29
N ASP A 138 -2.38 -43.43 0.33
CA ASP A 138 -1.80 -42.69 -0.80
C ASP A 138 -2.76 -41.82 -1.61
N GLU A 139 -3.12 -40.69 -1.01
CA GLU A 139 -3.10 -39.40 -1.70
C GLU A 139 -2.59 -38.36 -0.69
N LYS A 140 -1.45 -37.76 -1.04
CA LYS A 140 -0.70 -36.77 -0.26
C LYS A 140 -1.61 -35.83 0.54
N PHE A 141 -1.37 -35.76 1.85
CA PHE A 141 -1.60 -34.56 2.68
C PHE A 141 -0.69 -33.42 2.22
N THR A 142 -0.82 -33.02 0.96
CA THR A 142 -0.32 -31.77 0.41
C THR A 142 -1.54 -31.05 -0.16
N GLU A 143 -2.50 -30.77 0.73
CA GLU A 143 -3.37 -29.62 0.56
C GLU A 143 -2.42 -28.43 0.74
N ALA A 144 -1.75 -28.05 -0.36
CA ALA A 144 -0.98 -26.84 -0.38
C ALA A 144 -1.95 -25.72 0.04
N PHE A 145 -1.50 -24.87 0.95
CA PHE A 145 -2.18 -23.67 1.38
C PHE A 145 -2.21 -22.68 0.21
N ASP A 146 -2.95 -23.03 -0.85
CA ASP A 146 -3.16 -22.18 -2.00
C ASP A 146 -4.02 -21.01 -1.51
N LEU A 147 -3.56 -19.79 -1.80
CA LEU A 147 -4.28 -18.59 -1.40
C LEU A 147 -5.59 -18.49 -2.19
N SER A 148 -6.66 -18.03 -1.55
CA SER A 148 -7.84 -17.59 -2.30
C SER A 148 -7.48 -16.39 -3.17
N LYS A 149 -8.25 -16.14 -4.24
CA LYS A 149 -8.03 -14.99 -5.12
C LYS A 149 -7.98 -13.65 -4.35
N GLU A 150 -8.83 -13.52 -3.34
CA GLU A 150 -8.89 -12.30 -2.51
C GLU A 150 -7.64 -12.14 -1.64
N GLU A 151 -7.10 -13.24 -1.11
CA GLU A 151 -5.82 -13.26 -0.42
C GLU A 151 -4.65 -12.96 -1.38
N GLU A 152 -4.62 -13.56 -2.57
CA GLU A 152 -3.61 -13.26 -3.60
C GLU A 152 -3.61 -11.76 -3.95
N GLU A 153 -4.78 -11.17 -4.19
CA GLU A 153 -4.92 -9.74 -4.47
C GLU A 153 -4.45 -8.87 -3.30
N ASP A 154 -4.71 -9.28 -2.05
CA ASP A 154 -4.24 -8.55 -0.87
C ASP A 154 -2.72 -8.63 -0.70
N VAL A 155 -2.11 -9.78 -0.98
CA VAL A 155 -0.65 -9.94 -1.01
C VAL A 155 -0.03 -9.04 -2.07
N LEU A 156 -0.53 -9.06 -3.31
CA LEU A 156 -0.01 -8.22 -4.40
C LEU A 156 -0.15 -6.73 -4.08
N PHE A 157 -1.28 -6.33 -3.50
CA PHE A 157 -1.52 -4.95 -3.07
C PHE A 157 -0.49 -4.48 -2.03
N LYS A 158 -0.21 -5.32 -1.02
CA LYS A 158 0.79 -5.03 0.02
C LYS A 158 2.22 -5.07 -0.49
N GLN A 159 2.56 -6.01 -1.37
CA GLN A 159 3.87 -6.05 -2.03
C GLN A 159 4.12 -4.77 -2.83
N ALA A 160 3.12 -4.30 -3.57
CA ALA A 160 3.20 -3.07 -4.34
C ALA A 160 3.39 -1.82 -3.45
N TRP A 161 2.67 -1.76 -2.32
CA TRP A 161 2.88 -0.74 -1.29
C TRP A 161 4.32 -0.72 -0.78
N LEU A 162 4.85 -1.90 -0.42
CA LEU A 162 6.20 -2.06 0.10
C LEU A 162 7.24 -1.63 -0.93
N MET A 163 7.13 -2.08 -2.18
CA MET A 163 8.02 -1.64 -3.26
C MET A 163 8.00 -0.12 -3.44
N TYR A 164 6.82 0.50 -3.44
CA TYR A 164 6.67 1.95 -3.61
C TYR A 164 7.43 2.73 -2.52
N PHE A 165 7.17 2.43 -1.25
CA PHE A 165 7.77 3.16 -0.14
C PHE A 165 9.27 2.86 0.03
N TRP A 166 9.70 1.61 -0.15
CA TRP A 166 11.13 1.29 -0.10
C TRP A 166 11.92 1.91 -1.25
N ARG A 167 11.33 2.00 -2.45
CA ARG A 167 11.94 2.75 -3.57
C ARG A 167 12.07 4.22 -3.24
N ARG A 168 11.04 4.85 -2.66
CA ARG A 168 11.13 6.25 -2.23
C ARG A 168 12.17 6.46 -1.15
N ALA A 169 12.22 5.57 -0.16
CA ALA A 169 13.23 5.59 0.90
C ALA A 169 14.65 5.52 0.31
N LYS A 170 14.88 4.63 -0.66
CA LYS A 170 16.15 4.55 -1.40
C LYS A 170 16.49 5.84 -2.15
N ILE A 171 15.55 6.43 -2.90
CA ILE A 171 15.80 7.65 -3.68
C ILE A 171 16.21 8.82 -2.79
N HIS A 172 15.58 8.94 -1.63
CA HIS A 172 15.79 10.04 -0.67
C HIS A 172 16.80 9.71 0.43
N ASN A 173 17.51 8.59 0.34
CA ASN A 173 18.48 8.10 1.33
C ASN A 173 17.91 8.01 2.77
N VAL A 174 16.62 7.71 2.90
CA VAL A 174 15.98 7.40 4.18
C VAL A 174 16.24 5.93 4.51
N GLU A 175 16.84 5.65 5.68
CA GLU A 175 17.24 4.29 6.08
C GLU A 175 18.13 3.62 4.99
N GLU A 176 19.15 4.35 4.52
CA GLU A 176 20.03 3.97 3.39
C GLU A 176 20.65 2.56 3.56
N ASP A 177 20.93 2.15 4.79
CA ASP A 177 21.54 0.87 5.12
C ASP A 177 20.63 -0.33 4.83
N ILE A 178 19.31 -0.14 4.79
CA ILE A 178 18.33 -1.23 4.59
C ILE A 178 17.38 -1.02 3.40
N ALA A 179 17.18 0.22 2.94
CA ALA A 179 16.15 0.53 1.95
C ALA A 179 16.36 -0.22 0.63
N GLU A 180 17.62 -0.36 0.18
CA GLU A 180 17.94 -1.10 -1.04
C GLU A 180 17.72 -2.61 -0.87
N GLU A 181 18.15 -3.19 0.25
CA GLU A 181 17.96 -4.61 0.53
C GLU A 181 16.46 -4.96 0.55
N ARG A 182 15.67 -4.14 1.25
CA ARG A 182 14.23 -4.34 1.36
C ARG A 182 13.52 -4.16 0.02
N LEU A 183 13.90 -3.16 -0.77
CA LEU A 183 13.36 -3.01 -2.12
C LEU A 183 13.67 -4.25 -2.99
N GLN A 184 14.92 -4.69 -3.01
CA GLN A 184 15.35 -5.81 -3.85
C GLN A 184 14.62 -7.11 -3.48
N MET A 185 14.40 -7.37 -2.19
CA MET A 185 13.62 -8.52 -1.72
C MET A 185 12.21 -8.59 -2.35
N TRP A 186 11.52 -7.45 -2.48
CA TRP A 186 10.18 -7.41 -3.07
C TRP A 186 10.23 -7.47 -4.59
N VAL A 187 11.22 -6.82 -5.21
CA VAL A 187 11.45 -6.86 -6.66
C VAL A 187 11.72 -8.29 -7.16
N ASP A 188 12.53 -9.06 -6.42
CA ASP A 188 12.90 -10.43 -6.80
C ASP A 188 11.71 -11.40 -6.80
N ARG A 189 10.69 -11.12 -5.98
CA ARG A 189 9.46 -11.91 -5.84
C ARG A 189 8.36 -11.48 -6.80
N HIS A 190 8.46 -10.25 -7.34
CA HIS A 190 7.43 -9.68 -8.19
C HIS A 190 7.26 -10.46 -9.51
N GLY A 191 6.02 -10.80 -9.85
CA GLY A 191 5.67 -11.54 -11.07
C GLY A 191 5.63 -13.07 -10.89
N GLN A 192 5.94 -13.56 -9.68
CA GLN A 192 5.66 -14.92 -9.27
C GLN A 192 4.25 -14.99 -8.68
N GLN A 193 3.60 -16.16 -8.74
CA GLN A 193 2.31 -16.35 -8.07
C GLN A 193 2.52 -16.26 -6.55
N PRO A 194 1.75 -15.42 -5.82
CA PRO A 194 1.86 -15.32 -4.37
C PRO A 194 1.64 -16.66 -3.68
N THR A 195 2.48 -16.95 -2.68
CA THR A 195 2.37 -18.14 -1.84
C THR A 195 1.85 -17.79 -0.44
N SER A 196 1.44 -18.79 0.33
CA SER A 196 1.10 -18.60 1.75
C SER A 196 2.26 -18.04 2.60
N HIS A 197 3.52 -18.26 2.20
CA HIS A 197 4.66 -17.60 2.81
C HIS A 197 4.68 -16.10 2.49
N ASP A 198 4.38 -15.70 1.25
CA ASP A 198 4.30 -14.30 0.87
C ASP A 198 3.21 -13.55 1.65
N ALA A 199 2.09 -14.22 1.96
CA ALA A 199 1.04 -13.66 2.82
C ALA A 199 1.54 -13.31 4.23
N VAL A 200 2.45 -14.09 4.80
CA VAL A 200 3.07 -13.77 6.09
C VAL A 200 4.13 -12.68 5.94
N ASP A 201 4.96 -12.78 4.90
CA ASP A 201 6.07 -11.86 4.68
C ASP A 201 5.59 -10.44 4.44
N VAL A 202 4.47 -10.23 3.71
CA VAL A 202 3.92 -8.88 3.50
C VAL A 202 3.43 -8.25 4.81
N GLU A 203 2.82 -9.01 5.72
CA GLU A 203 2.43 -8.48 7.04
C GLU A 203 3.64 -8.04 7.84
N GLN A 204 4.71 -8.86 7.82
CA GLN A 204 5.95 -8.52 8.48
C GLN A 204 6.60 -7.28 7.85
N GLY A 205 6.60 -7.17 6.52
CA GLY A 205 7.13 -6.00 5.81
C GLY A 205 6.36 -4.71 6.14
N ILE A 206 5.02 -4.77 6.17
CA ILE A 206 4.18 -3.62 6.55
C ILE A 206 4.44 -3.23 8.01
N HIS A 207 4.57 -4.20 8.90
CA HIS A 207 4.92 -3.95 10.29
C HIS A 207 6.30 -3.28 10.44
N GLU A 208 7.31 -3.77 9.73
CA GLU A 208 8.66 -3.20 9.70
C GLU A 208 8.64 -1.74 9.22
N LEU A 209 8.00 -1.48 8.08
CA LEU A 209 7.86 -0.14 7.49
C LEU A 209 7.21 0.85 8.47
N ARG A 210 6.13 0.43 9.14
CA ARG A 210 5.44 1.24 10.17
C ARG A 210 6.30 1.46 11.41
N LYS A 211 7.01 0.42 11.86
CA LYS A 211 7.87 0.47 13.05
C LYS A 211 9.05 1.43 12.87
N LEU A 212 9.62 1.47 11.66
CA LEU A 212 10.69 2.39 11.29
C LEU A 212 10.17 3.81 11.00
N GLY A 213 8.86 3.98 10.84
CA GLY A 213 8.27 5.28 10.56
C GLY A 213 8.64 5.81 9.17
N ILE A 214 8.88 4.93 8.19
CA ILE A 214 9.38 5.30 6.85
C ILE A 214 8.51 6.39 6.20
N GLU A 215 7.18 6.25 6.27
CA GLU A 215 6.25 7.25 5.70
C GLU A 215 6.42 8.63 6.36
N GLN A 216 6.61 8.67 7.68
CA GLN A 216 6.83 9.91 8.42
C GLN A 216 8.18 10.53 8.07
N LEU A 217 9.24 9.72 8.00
CA LEU A 217 10.59 10.18 7.63
C LEU A 217 10.61 10.76 6.21
N LEU A 218 9.96 10.09 5.26
CA LEU A 218 9.82 10.57 3.87
C LEU A 218 9.04 11.88 3.79
N TRP A 219 7.95 11.98 4.55
CA TRP A 219 7.20 13.22 4.64
C TRP A 219 8.07 14.36 5.18
N GLU A 220 8.70 14.17 6.35
CA GLU A 220 9.57 15.16 6.98
C GLU A 220 10.73 15.60 6.07
N PHE A 221 11.35 14.65 5.37
CA PHE A 221 12.42 14.92 4.41
C PHE A 221 11.92 15.81 3.25
N SER A 222 10.79 15.45 2.63
CA SER A 222 10.19 16.25 1.55
C SER A 222 9.88 17.69 1.97
N ARG A 223 9.58 17.91 3.25
CA ARG A 223 9.34 19.25 3.81
C ARG A 223 10.63 20.03 4.07
N GLN A 224 11.75 19.36 4.32
CA GLN A 224 13.03 20.00 4.64
C GLN A 224 13.79 20.42 3.38
N GLU A 225 13.85 19.57 2.34
CA GLU A 225 14.56 19.90 1.08
C GLU A 225 14.11 21.22 0.46
N VAL A 226 12.81 21.52 0.55
CA VAL A 226 12.23 22.75 -0.02
C VAL A 226 12.68 24.00 0.76
N ASN A 227 12.81 23.91 2.08
CA ASN A 227 13.25 25.05 2.89
C ASN A 227 14.73 25.39 2.62
N VAL A 228 15.55 24.38 2.32
CA VAL A 228 16.96 24.57 1.95
C VAL A 228 17.05 25.22 0.56
N ALA A 229 16.28 24.74 -0.41
CA ALA A 229 16.22 25.32 -1.75
C ALA A 229 15.72 26.79 -1.75
N GLU A 230 14.71 27.12 -0.94
CA GLU A 230 14.24 28.51 -0.78
C GLU A 230 15.30 29.41 -0.12
N GLY A 231 16.08 28.88 0.84
CA GLY A 231 17.17 29.62 1.50
C GLY A 231 18.36 29.88 0.57
N GLU A 232 18.75 28.90 -0.25
CA GLU A 232 19.84 29.07 -1.23
C GLU A 232 19.49 30.08 -2.32
N LEU A 233 18.21 30.16 -2.72
CA LEU A 233 17.71 31.16 -3.67
C LEU A 233 17.69 32.57 -3.06
N SER A 234 17.33 32.72 -1.77
CA SER A 234 17.37 34.03 -1.11
C SER A 234 18.79 34.54 -0.88
N ASP A 235 19.71 33.66 -0.49
CA ASP A 235 21.11 34.02 -0.25
C ASP A 235 21.83 34.41 -1.56
N ALA A 236 21.45 33.78 -2.69
CA ALA A 236 21.98 34.12 -4.01
C ALA A 236 21.46 35.47 -4.55
N GLU A 237 20.27 35.91 -4.16
CA GLU A 237 19.73 37.24 -4.52
C GLU A 237 20.37 38.37 -3.70
N ASP A 238 20.66 38.13 -2.41
CA ASP A 238 21.32 39.11 -1.54
C ASP A 238 22.81 39.33 -1.92
N ASP A 239 23.51 38.31 -2.42
CA ASP A 239 24.90 38.42 -2.92
C ASP A 239 25.03 39.16 -4.27
N LEU A 240 23.91 39.48 -4.93
CA LEU A 240 23.86 40.19 -6.21
C LEU A 240 23.43 41.66 -6.09
N THR A 241 23.22 42.18 -4.87
CA THR A 241 22.87 43.59 -4.58
C THR A 241 23.93 44.34 -3.80
#